data_AF-A0A9D0CX19-F1
#
_entry.id   AF-A0A9D0CX19-F1
#
_cell.length_a   1.000
_cell.length_b   1.000
_cell.length_c   1.000
_cell.angle_alpha   90.00
_cell.angle_beta   90.00
_cell.angle_gamma   90.00
#
_symmetry.space_group_name_H-M   'P 1'
#
loop_
_entity.id
_entity.type
_entity.pdbx_description
1 polymer ?
#
loop_
_entity_poly.entity_id
_entity_poly.type
_entity_poly.pdbx_seq_one_letter_code
_entity_poly.pdbx_strand_id
1 'polypeptide(L)'
;MSAEASTPTSSPSTARRTGRRPPRSSCRNRALIRLTTPPTALYLGIDFGTSGVRAIAIDSQEQIAAEARAPLPAPIRTGRGVEQAPAYWWQALSEVLDAVATQIDLQRISRLA
;
A
#
# COMPACT_ATOMS: atom_id res chain seq x y z
N MET A 1 52.61 -30.57 58.09
CA MET A 1 53.09 -29.38 57.35
C MET A 1 52.02 -28.33 57.53
N SER A 2 51.98 -27.59 58.66
CA SER A 2 52.79 -26.39 58.98
C SER A 2 52.52 -25.28 57.96
N ALA A 3 52.10 -24.05 58.26
CA ALA A 3 51.95 -23.31 59.52
C ALA A 3 51.01 -22.09 59.31
N GLU A 4 50.49 -21.55 60.41
CA GLU A 4 49.92 -20.19 60.56
C GLU A 4 50.89 -19.08 60.14
N ALA A 5 50.34 -17.92 59.72
CA ALA A 5 50.83 -16.60 60.13
C ALA A 5 49.80 -15.50 59.86
N SER A 6 49.63 -14.63 60.85
CA SER A 6 48.67 -13.53 60.95
C SER A 6 49.27 -12.18 60.53
N THR A 7 48.45 -11.32 59.87
CA THR A 7 48.38 -9.82 59.99
C THR A 7 49.61 -8.93 59.64
N PRO A 8 49.52 -7.57 59.53
CA PRO A 8 48.38 -6.60 59.57
C PRO A 8 48.43 -5.43 58.51
N THR A 9 47.46 -4.49 58.63
CA THR A 9 47.48 -3.03 58.29
C THR A 9 47.60 -2.63 56.79
N SER A 10 46.94 -1.64 56.18
CA SER A 10 46.37 -0.35 56.63
C SER A 10 45.45 0.24 55.54
N SER A 11 44.39 0.97 55.91
CA SER A 11 43.69 1.93 55.04
C SER A 11 44.61 3.13 54.70
N PRO A 12 44.39 3.90 53.61
CA PRO A 12 43.44 5.01 53.72
C PRO A 12 42.73 5.45 52.41
N SER A 13 41.76 6.35 52.62
CA SER A 13 41.46 7.51 51.78
C SER A 13 40.53 7.36 50.57
N THR A 14 39.25 7.60 50.86
CA THR A 14 38.31 8.48 50.16
C THR A 14 38.85 9.21 48.92
N ALA A 15 38.37 8.81 47.73
CA ALA A 15 38.34 9.67 46.55
C ALA A 15 36.89 9.88 46.11
N ARG A 16 36.35 11.03 46.54
CA ARG A 16 35.06 11.59 46.12
C ARG A 16 35.13 11.91 44.63
N ARG A 17 34.74 10.99 43.74
CA ARG A 17 34.59 11.30 42.31
C ARG A 17 33.24 11.98 42.10
N THR A 18 33.27 13.32 42.08
CA THR A 18 32.18 14.15 41.57
C THR A 18 32.03 13.94 40.06
N GLY A 19 31.48 12.77 39.69
CA GLY A 19 31.03 12.49 38.33
C GLY A 19 29.70 13.20 38.12
N ARG A 20 29.75 14.35 37.47
CA ARG A 20 28.59 15.11 36.98
C ARG A 20 27.72 14.16 36.13
N ARG A 21 26.54 13.83 36.63
CA ARG A 21 25.54 13.00 35.95
C ARG A 21 25.20 13.67 34.60
N PRO A 22 25.26 12.96 33.46
CA PRO A 22 24.84 13.53 32.20
C PRO A 22 23.33 13.87 32.30
N PRO A 23 22.88 14.99 31.69
CA PRO A 23 21.46 15.30 31.66
C PRO A 23 20.74 14.13 30.98
N ARG A 24 19.66 13.66 31.61
CA ARG A 24 18.74 12.69 31.01
C ARG A 24 18.29 13.28 29.68
N SER A 25 18.64 12.61 28.59
CA SER A 25 18.25 13.00 27.24
C SER A 25 16.73 13.10 27.21
N SER A 26 16.29 14.35 27.06
CA SER A 26 14.92 14.76 26.82
C SER A 26 14.24 13.81 25.83
N CYS A 27 13.14 13.22 26.27
CA CYS A 27 12.15 12.66 25.38
C CYS A 27 11.70 13.79 24.43
N ARG A 28 12.17 13.80 23.18
CA ARG A 28 11.49 14.40 22.00
C ARG A 28 12.42 14.36 20.80
N ASN A 29 12.31 13.27 20.05
CA ASN A 29 12.18 13.34 18.60
C ASN A 29 11.46 12.06 18.16
N ARG A 30 10.18 11.95 18.54
CA ARG A 30 9.26 11.12 17.78
C ARG A 30 9.03 11.93 16.51
N ALA A 31 9.84 11.66 15.49
CA ALA A 31 9.53 12.10 14.13
C ALA A 31 8.04 11.83 13.95
N LEU A 32 7.27 12.90 13.71
CA LEU A 32 5.88 12.77 13.34
C LEU A 32 5.91 11.98 12.04
N ILE A 33 5.81 10.65 12.12
CA ILE A 33 5.42 9.83 10.99
C ILE A 33 4.16 10.51 10.52
N ARG A 34 4.25 11.15 9.35
CA ARG A 34 3.09 11.70 8.67
C ARG A 34 2.09 10.55 8.69
N LEU A 35 1.01 10.69 9.47
CA LEU A 35 -0.14 9.81 9.38
C LEU A 35 -0.82 10.18 8.07
N THR A 36 -0.13 9.95 6.95
CA THR A 36 -0.79 9.86 5.67
C THR A 36 -1.69 8.66 5.82
N THR A 37 -3.00 8.93 5.93
CA THR A 37 -4.01 7.90 5.69
C THR A 37 -3.52 7.09 4.50
N PRO A 38 -3.37 5.76 4.63
CA PRO A 38 -2.98 4.94 3.48
C PRO A 38 -3.92 5.31 2.33
N PRO A 39 -3.40 5.46 1.09
CA PRO A 39 -4.23 5.87 -0.02
C PRO A 39 -5.47 4.97 -0.04
N THR A 40 -6.66 5.58 0.00
CA THR A 40 -7.92 4.83 0.12
C THR A 40 -7.94 3.78 -0.98
N ALA A 41 -8.05 2.51 -0.58
CA ALA A 41 -8.09 1.39 -1.50
C ALA A 41 -9.26 1.56 -2.47
N LEU A 42 -9.00 1.24 -3.73
CA LEU A 42 -10.00 1.26 -4.79
C LEU A 42 -10.37 -0.17 -5.18
N TYR A 43 -11.58 -0.32 -5.71
CA TYR A 43 -12.14 -1.57 -6.20
C TYR A 43 -12.60 -1.34 -7.63
N LEU A 44 -12.09 -2.12 -8.59
CA LEU A 44 -12.40 -1.97 -10.01
C LEU A 44 -13.35 -3.07 -10.46
N GLY A 45 -14.52 -2.71 -10.97
CA GLY A 45 -15.41 -3.63 -11.67
C GLY A 45 -15.29 -3.45 -13.17
N ILE A 46 -15.21 -4.55 -13.93
CA ILE A 46 -15.18 -4.55 -15.39
C ILE A 46 -16.36 -5.35 -15.94
N ASP A 47 -17.19 -4.71 -16.75
CA ASP A 47 -18.37 -5.32 -17.37
C ASP A 47 -18.19 -5.45 -18.89
N PHE A 48 -18.32 -6.68 -19.40
CA PHE A 48 -18.31 -7.00 -20.82
C PHE A 48 -19.73 -7.13 -21.35
N GLY A 49 -20.23 -6.04 -21.93
CA GLY A 49 -21.47 -6.04 -22.69
C GLY A 49 -21.26 -6.52 -24.13
N THR A 50 -22.35 -6.77 -24.83
CA THR A 50 -22.32 -7.11 -26.27
C THR A 50 -22.03 -5.90 -27.17
N SER A 51 -22.24 -4.69 -26.65
CA SER A 51 -22.02 -3.42 -27.37
C SER A 51 -20.80 -2.64 -26.90
N GLY A 52 -20.10 -3.11 -25.87
CA GLY A 52 -18.96 -2.38 -25.31
C GLY A 52 -18.48 -2.96 -23.99
N VAL A 53 -17.30 -2.51 -23.57
CA VAL A 53 -16.71 -2.78 -22.26
C VAL A 53 -16.84 -1.54 -21.39
N ARG A 54 -17.13 -1.72 -20.11
CA ARG A 54 -17.19 -0.63 -19.12
C ARG A 54 -16.33 -0.98 -17.93
N ALA A 55 -15.72 0.03 -17.32
CA ALA A 55 -15.08 -0.14 -16.02
C ALA A 55 -15.43 1.01 -15.09
N ILE A 56 -15.66 0.67 -13.82
CA ILE A 56 -15.94 1.63 -12.75
C ILE A 56 -15.04 1.29 -11.57
N ALA A 57 -14.29 2.28 -11.09
CA ALA A 57 -13.55 2.19 -9.84
C ALA A 57 -14.31 2.92 -8.73
N ILE A 58 -14.51 2.26 -7.60
CA ILE A 58 -15.10 2.86 -6.40
C ILE A 58 -14.13 2.84 -5.23
N ASP A 59 -14.31 3.77 -4.29
CA ASP A 59 -13.65 3.72 -2.99
C ASP A 59 -14.43 2.90 -1.94
N SER A 60 -13.95 2.88 -0.70
CA SER A 60 -14.60 2.18 0.42
C SER A 60 -15.93 2.79 0.86
N GLN A 61 -16.28 3.98 0.38
CA GLN A 61 -17.55 4.68 0.65
C GLN A 61 -18.49 4.57 -0.56
N GLU A 62 -18.20 3.64 -1.48
CA GLU A 62 -18.97 3.39 -2.70
C GLU A 62 -19.05 4.60 -3.64
N GLN A 63 -18.12 5.56 -3.49
CA GLN A 63 -18.04 6.72 -4.38
C GLN A 63 -17.23 6.38 -5.63
N ILE A 64 -17.71 6.83 -6.79
CA ILE A 64 -17.02 6.61 -8.07
C ILE A 64 -15.75 7.47 -8.11
N ALA A 65 -14.61 6.79 -8.23
CA ALA A 65 -13.29 7.40 -8.39
C ALA A 65 -12.86 7.49 -9.86
N ALA A 66 -13.32 6.56 -10.71
CA ALA A 66 -13.12 6.59 -12.16
C ALA A 66 -14.22 5.82 -12.88
N GLU A 67 -14.55 6.24 -14.09
CA GLU A 67 -15.41 5.50 -15.02
C GLU A 67 -14.83 5.60 -16.44
N ALA A 68 -14.87 4.49 -17.17
CA ALA A 68 -14.56 4.49 -18.60
C ALA A 68 -15.42 3.47 -19.36
N ARG A 69 -15.56 3.69 -20.66
CA ARG A 69 -16.25 2.77 -21.58
C ARG A 69 -15.60 2.80 -22.96
N ALA A 70 -15.54 1.64 -23.61
CA ALA A 70 -15.15 1.50 -25.01
C ALA A 70 -16.22 0.72 -25.78
N PRO A 71 -16.62 1.17 -26.98
CA PRO A 71 -17.60 0.47 -27.78
C PRO A 71 -17.01 -0.82 -28.38
N LEU A 72 -17.85 -1.82 -28.58
CA LEU A 72 -17.53 -3.00 -29.39
C LEU A 72 -18.28 -2.93 -30.73
N PRO A 73 -17.68 -3.43 -31.82
CA PRO A 73 -18.38 -3.59 -33.08
C PRO A 73 -19.63 -4.46 -32.91
N ALA A 74 -20.64 -4.21 -33.76
CA ALA A 74 -21.82 -5.05 -33.80
C ALA A 74 -21.43 -6.52 -34.07
N PRO A 75 -22.07 -7.49 -33.39
CA PRO A 75 -21.78 -8.89 -33.58
C PRO A 75 -22.12 -9.34 -35.00
N ILE A 76 -21.35 -10.30 -35.52
CA ILE A 76 -21.61 -10.95 -36.79
C ILE A 76 -22.80 -11.90 -36.60
N ARG A 77 -23.77 -11.82 -37.51
CA ARG A 77 -24.97 -12.68 -37.49
C ARG A 77 -24.99 -13.60 -38.71
N THR A 78 -25.06 -14.89 -38.47
CA THR A 78 -25.11 -15.95 -39.50
C THR A 78 -26.24 -16.92 -39.18
N GLY A 79 -27.40 -16.70 -39.80
CA GLY A 79 -28.62 -17.45 -39.49
C GLY A 79 -29.06 -17.22 -38.03
N ARG A 80 -28.95 -18.28 -37.20
CA ARG A 80 -29.21 -18.19 -35.75
C ARG A 80 -27.95 -17.94 -34.91
N GLY A 81 -26.76 -17.95 -35.52
CA GLY A 81 -25.49 -17.68 -34.84
C GLY A 81 -25.26 -16.20 -34.60
N VAL A 82 -24.71 -15.87 -33.43
CA VAL A 82 -24.27 -14.52 -33.05
C VAL A 82 -22.86 -14.64 -32.48
N GLU A 83 -21.90 -14.01 -33.15
CA GLU A 83 -20.48 -14.15 -32.82
C GLU A 83 -19.77 -12.79 -32.79
N GLN A 84 -18.68 -12.71 -32.01
CA GLN A 84 -17.77 -11.58 -31.98
C GLN A 84 -16.34 -12.09 -32.01
N ALA A 85 -15.46 -11.36 -32.70
CA ALA A 85 -14.04 -11.67 -32.69
C ALA A 85 -13.44 -11.31 -31.31
N PRO A 86 -12.79 -12.24 -30.60
CA PRO A 86 -12.22 -11.97 -29.27
C PRO A 86 -11.15 -10.87 -29.25
N ALA A 87 -10.52 -10.60 -30.39
CA ALA A 87 -9.57 -9.50 -30.53
C ALA A 87 -10.20 -8.13 -30.20
N TYR A 88 -11.48 -7.92 -30.54
CA TYR A 88 -12.18 -6.69 -30.20
C TYR A 88 -12.41 -6.55 -28.70
N TRP A 89 -12.63 -7.65 -27.97
CA TRP A 89 -12.76 -7.64 -26.52
C TRP A 89 -11.47 -7.19 -25.86
N TRP A 90 -10.32 -7.72 -26.31
CA TRP A 90 -9.01 -7.32 -25.80
C TRP A 90 -8.69 -5.85 -26.07
N GLN A 91 -8.98 -5.37 -27.28
CA GLN A 91 -8.78 -3.98 -27.64
C GLN A 91 -9.64 -3.05 -26.77
N ALA A 92 -10.94 -3.31 -26.66
CA ALA A 92 -11.85 -2.49 -25.84
C ALA A 92 -11.48 -2.50 -24.35
N LEU A 93 -11.03 -3.66 -23.82
CA LEU A 93 -10.52 -3.75 -22.45
C LEU A 93 -9.28 -2.87 -22.25
N SER A 94 -8.34 -2.92 -23.18
CA SER A 94 -7.11 -2.12 -23.11
C SER A 94 -7.44 -0.62 -23.14
N GLU A 95 -8.31 -0.19 -24.07
CA GLU A 95 -8.78 1.20 -24.16
C GLU A 95 -9.45 1.67 -22.85
N VAL A 96 -10.29 0.83 -22.25
CA VAL A 96 -10.95 1.13 -20.97
C VAL A 96 -9.93 1.25 -19.83
N LEU A 97 -8.97 0.33 -19.73
CA LEU A 97 -7.95 0.35 -18.69
C LEU A 97 -7.01 1.56 -18.83
N ASP A 98 -6.60 1.89 -20.05
CA ASP A 98 -5.82 3.11 -20.32
C ASP A 98 -6.61 4.36 -19.91
N ALA A 99 -7.90 4.43 -20.24
CA ALA A 99 -8.76 5.54 -19.84
C ALA A 99 -8.93 5.64 -18.32
N VAL A 100 -9.05 4.52 -17.60
CA VAL A 100 -9.08 4.50 -16.12
C VAL A 100 -7.73 4.94 -15.54
N ALA A 101 -6.61 4.53 -16.14
CA ALA A 101 -5.26 4.91 -15.69
C ALA A 101 -4.98 6.42 -15.77
N THR A 102 -5.70 7.15 -16.63
CA THR A 102 -5.62 8.61 -16.68
C THR A 102 -6.39 9.32 -15.56
N GLN A 103 -7.31 8.61 -14.89
CA GLN A 103 -8.19 9.16 -13.85
C GLN A 103 -7.71 8.83 -12.43
N ILE A 104 -7.12 7.66 -12.23
CA ILE A 104 -6.68 7.16 -10.92
C ILE A 104 -5.29 6.50 -10.98
N ASP A 105 -4.60 6.48 -9.84
CA ASP A 105 -3.41 5.64 -9.67
C ASP A 105 -3.82 4.17 -9.52
N LEU A 106 -3.50 3.37 -10.54
CA LEU A 106 -3.82 1.94 -10.58
C LEU A 106 -3.18 1.14 -9.44
N GLN A 107 -2.09 1.62 -8.82
CA GLN A 107 -1.47 0.95 -7.66
C GLN A 107 -2.39 0.92 -6.44
N ARG A 108 -3.46 1.73 -6.43
CA ARG A 108 -4.47 1.76 -5.37
C ARG A 108 -5.57 0.71 -5.53
N ILE A 109 -5.65 0.03 -6.68
CA ILE A 109 -6.66 -1.00 -6.93
C ILE A 109 -6.28 -2.25 -6.13
N SER A 110 -7.14 -2.60 -5.18
CA SER A 110 -6.93 -3.73 -4.27
C SER A 110 -7.62 -5.01 -4.72
N ARG A 111 -8.68 -4.89 -5.53
CA ARG A 111 -9.46 -6.02 -6.07
C ARG A 111 -10.05 -5.66 -7.44
N LEU A 112 -10.28 -6.71 -8.21
CA LEU A 112 -10.95 -6.66 -9.51
C LEU A 112 -12.15 -7.62 -9.48
N ALA A 113 -13.25 -7.21 -10.10
CA ALA A 113 -14.46 -8.01 -10.31
C ALA A 113 -14.80 -8.09 -11.79
#